data_AF-A0A352WVR6-F1
#
_entry.id   AF-A0A352WVR6-F1
#
_cell.length_a   1.000
_cell.length_b   1.000
_cell.length_c   1.000
_cell.angle_alpha   90.00
_cell.angle_beta   90.00
_cell.angle_gamma   90.00
#
_symmetry.space_group_name_H-M   'P 1'
#
loop_
_entity.id
_entity.type
_entity.pdbx_description
1 polymer ?
#
loop_
_entity_poly.entity_id
_entity_poly.type
_entity_poly.pdbx_seq_one_letter_code
_entity_poly.pdbx_strand_id
1 'polypeptide(L)'
;MSATPSPVSVEAVLASAEYVLHNSWEYNFGQKETYAIKKELYTACGLVQIGYNAKEGIIEKISIRGDFFGTEPLEKLEKELTGTALSPAALQQKLKTIRLFDYFRGITEEEFLSLVLF
;
A
#
# COMPACT_ATOMS: atom_id res chain seq x y z
N MET A 1 40.54 -3.99 34.79
CA MET A 1 40.69 -4.10 33.31
C MET A 1 39.30 -3.97 32.72
N SER A 2 38.87 -2.75 32.39
CA SER A 2 37.54 -2.50 31.84
C SER A 2 37.73 -1.87 30.46
N ALA A 3 37.44 -2.65 29.42
CA ALA A 3 37.44 -2.16 28.04
C ALA A 3 36.15 -1.38 27.81
N THR A 4 36.24 -0.07 27.71
CA THR A 4 35.20 0.76 27.09
C THR A 4 35.24 0.54 25.57
N PRO A 5 34.11 0.26 24.90
CA PRO A 5 34.09 0.19 23.45
C PRO A 5 34.35 1.58 22.84
N SER A 6 35.21 1.62 21.81
CA SER A 6 35.53 2.83 21.05
C SER A 6 34.28 3.44 20.42
N PRO A 7 34.13 4.78 20.40
CA PRO A 7 33.00 5.42 19.76
C PRO A 7 33.14 5.23 18.24
N VAL A 8 32.14 4.57 17.63
CA VAL A 8 31.89 4.73 16.20
C VAL A 8 31.79 6.23 15.94
N SER A 9 32.65 6.78 15.07
CA SER A 9 32.72 8.23 14.82
C SER A 9 31.32 8.76 14.51
N VAL A 10 30.90 9.81 15.21
CA VAL A 10 29.58 10.46 15.06
C VAL A 10 29.25 10.79 13.59
N GLU A 11 30.28 10.96 12.78
CA GLU A 11 30.25 11.18 11.34
C GLU A 11 29.64 10.00 10.55
N ALA A 12 29.88 8.76 10.98
CA ALA A 12 29.34 7.55 10.34
C ALA A 12 27.84 7.37 10.61
N VAL A 13 27.38 7.81 11.78
CA VAL A 13 25.95 7.78 12.14
C VAL A 13 25.17 8.85 11.37
N LEU A 14 25.76 10.03 11.17
CA LEU A 14 25.14 11.10 10.37
C LEU A 14 25.09 10.74 8.88
N ALA A 15 26.17 10.17 8.34
CA ALA A 15 26.22 9.74 6.93
C ALA A 15 25.16 8.67 6.60
N SER A 16 24.87 7.76 7.53
CA SER A 16 23.83 6.74 7.35
C SER A 16 22.41 7.32 7.46
N ALA A 17 22.18 8.29 8.36
CA ALA A 17 20.90 8.98 8.46
C ALA A 17 20.60 9.86 7.22
N GLU A 18 21.59 10.57 6.70
CA GLU A 18 21.44 11.39 5.48
C GLU A 18 21.19 10.52 4.24
N TYR A 19 21.80 9.34 4.15
CA TYR A 19 21.55 8.40 3.04
C TYR A 19 20.09 7.90 3.05
N VAL A 20 19.56 7.53 4.21
CA VAL A 20 18.15 7.10 4.35
C VAL A 20 17.19 8.24 3.99
N LEU A 21 17.51 9.48 4.38
CA LEU A 21 16.68 10.64 4.11
C LEU A 21 16.70 11.06 2.63
N HIS A 22 17.86 11.08 1.98
CA HIS A 22 17.97 11.40 0.55
C HIS A 22 17.32 10.34 -0.33
N ASN A 23 17.46 9.06 0.02
CA ASN A 23 16.75 7.98 -0.69
C ASN A 23 15.23 8.05 -0.48
N SER A 24 14.78 8.69 0.60
CA SER A 24 13.36 8.99 0.85
C SER A 24 12.84 10.21 0.08
N TRP A 25 13.70 11.13 -0.37
CA TRP A 25 13.30 12.33 -1.12
C TRP A 25 12.82 11.98 -2.54
N GLU A 26 13.56 11.13 -3.26
CA GLU A 26 13.12 10.60 -4.57
C GLU A 26 11.87 9.72 -4.45
N TYR A 27 11.65 9.09 -3.28
CA TYR A 27 10.46 8.30 -2.98
C TYR A 27 9.21 9.15 -2.66
N ASN A 28 9.38 10.29 -1.98
CA ASN A 28 8.26 11.18 -1.62
C ASN A 28 7.78 12.07 -2.79
N PHE A 29 8.68 12.42 -3.71
CA PHE A 29 8.35 13.18 -4.93
C PHE A 29 8.14 12.30 -6.16
N GLY A 30 8.04 10.97 -5.97
CA GLY A 30 7.59 10.04 -6.98
C GLY A 30 6.30 10.56 -7.61
N GLN A 31 6.33 10.69 -8.94
CA GLN A 31 5.31 11.29 -9.80
C GLN A 31 3.93 11.33 -9.13
N LYS A 32 3.35 12.53 -9.01
CA LYS A 32 1.98 12.70 -8.51
C LYS A 32 1.05 11.88 -9.41
N GLU A 33 0.79 10.65 -9.00
CA GLU A 33 -0.07 9.75 -9.75
C GLU A 33 -1.48 10.32 -9.61
N THR A 34 -1.97 10.86 -10.73
CA THR A 34 -3.32 11.41 -10.78
C THR A 34 -4.28 10.25 -10.95
N TYR A 35 -4.79 9.74 -9.83
CA TYR A 35 -5.95 8.86 -9.81
C TYR A 35 -7.23 9.68 -9.95
N ALA A 36 -8.10 9.27 -10.87
CA ALA A 36 -9.40 9.84 -11.11
C ALA A 36 -10.35 9.58 -9.93
N ILE A 37 -10.23 8.40 -9.30
CA ILE A 37 -10.97 8.03 -8.11
C ILE A 37 -10.00 7.87 -6.95
N LYS A 38 -10.36 8.45 -5.80
CA LYS A 38 -9.64 8.30 -4.53
C LYS A 38 -10.67 8.08 -3.43
N LYS A 39 -10.46 7.06 -2.62
CA LYS A 39 -11.36 6.67 -1.54
C LYS A 39 -10.56 6.25 -0.32
N GLU A 40 -11.17 6.38 0.84
CA GLU A 40 -10.59 5.96 2.10
C GLU A 40 -11.63 5.38 3.03
N LEU A 41 -11.21 4.40 3.83
CA LEU A 41 -12.06 3.73 4.81
C LEU A 41 -11.24 3.50 6.08
N TYR A 42 -11.82 3.89 7.21
CA TYR A 42 -11.32 3.50 8.53
C TYR A 42 -11.85 2.12 8.87
N THR A 43 -10.93 1.18 9.07
CA THR A 43 -11.23 -0.22 9.39
C THR A 43 -10.68 -0.56 10.77
N ALA A 44 -10.99 -1.75 11.28
CA ALA A 44 -10.38 -2.25 12.52
C ALA A 44 -8.84 -2.35 12.45
N CYS A 45 -8.28 -2.40 11.25
CA CYS A 45 -6.83 -2.48 11.01
C CYS A 45 -6.12 -1.13 10.90
N GLY A 46 -6.88 -0.04 10.88
CA GLY A 46 -6.39 1.30 10.56
C GLY A 46 -6.99 1.85 9.27
N LEU A 47 -6.36 2.90 8.77
CA LEU A 47 -6.81 3.64 7.59
C LEU A 47 -6.36 2.93 6.32
N VAL A 48 -7.30 2.62 5.43
CA VAL A 48 -7.01 2.10 4.09
C VAL A 48 -7.45 3.14 3.07
N GLN A 49 -6.54 3.50 2.17
CA GLN A 49 -6.74 4.46 1.10
C GLN A 49 -6.49 3.77 -0.23
N ILE A 50 -7.39 3.97 -1.18
CA ILE A 50 -7.22 3.51 -2.55
C ILE A 50 -7.29 4.68 -3.52
N GLY A 51 -6.48 4.61 -4.56
CA GLY A 51 -6.56 5.49 -5.71
C GLY A 51 -6.56 4.64 -6.97
N TYR A 52 -7.50 4.85 -7.89
CA TYR A 52 -7.51 4.12 -9.15
C TYR A 52 -8.01 4.95 -10.34
N ASN A 53 -7.60 4.49 -11.52
CA ASN A 53 -8.13 4.90 -12.81
C ASN A 53 -8.88 3.73 -13.41
N ALA A 54 -10.08 3.99 -13.93
CA ALA A 54 -10.87 2.99 -14.62
C ALA A 54 -11.36 3.51 -15.95
N LYS A 55 -11.38 2.62 -16.95
CA LYS A 55 -11.86 2.89 -18.29
C LYS A 55 -12.91 1.85 -18.64
N GLU A 56 -14.08 2.31 -19.06
CA GLU A 56 -15.22 1.43 -19.41
C GLU A 56 -15.61 0.47 -18.27
N GLY A 57 -15.43 0.92 -17.01
CA GLY A 57 -15.72 0.11 -15.83
C GLY A 57 -14.64 -0.92 -15.49
N ILE A 58 -13.47 -0.90 -16.11
CA ILE A 58 -12.34 -1.79 -15.84
C ILE A 58 -11.21 -1.01 -15.18
N ILE A 59 -10.62 -1.54 -14.10
CA ILE A 59 -9.48 -0.94 -13.40
C ILE A 59 -8.25 -0.98 -14.32
N GLU A 60 -7.76 0.17 -14.77
CA GLU A 60 -6.53 0.24 -15.56
C GLU A 60 -5.29 0.41 -14.69
N LYS A 61 -5.46 1.08 -13.55
CA LYS A 61 -4.39 1.29 -12.58
C LYS A 61 -4.98 1.50 -11.21
N ILE A 62 -4.37 0.91 -10.19
CA ILE A 62 -4.77 1.05 -8.79
C ILE A 62 -3.53 1.20 -7.93
N SER A 63 -3.63 2.03 -6.89
CA SER A 63 -2.68 2.05 -5.79
C SER A 63 -3.42 1.99 -4.46
N ILE A 64 -2.83 1.25 -3.53
CA ILE A 64 -3.35 1.02 -2.19
C ILE A 64 -2.30 1.54 -1.20
N ARG A 65 -2.75 2.35 -0.24
CA ARG A 65 -1.91 2.96 0.79
C ARG A 65 -2.65 2.98 2.11
N GLY A 66 -1.93 3.12 3.21
CA GLY A 66 -2.58 3.21 4.51
C GLY A 66 -1.68 2.79 5.65
N ASP A 67 -2.28 2.76 6.83
CA ASP A 67 -1.67 2.30 8.07
C ASP A 67 -2.34 0.98 8.44
N PHE A 68 -1.81 -0.11 7.90
CA PHE A 68 -2.29 -1.47 8.13
C PHE A 68 -1.12 -2.44 8.00
N PHE A 69 -1.28 -3.65 8.54
CA PHE A 69 -0.24 -4.67 8.53
C PHE A 69 -0.60 -5.81 7.57
N GLY A 70 0.34 -6.20 6.72
CA GLY A 70 0.28 -7.33 5.80
C GLY A 70 1.60 -8.07 5.74
N THR A 71 1.57 -9.32 5.31
CA THR A 71 2.78 -10.14 5.08
C THR A 71 3.24 -10.11 3.62
N GLU A 72 2.33 -9.82 2.69
CA GLU A 72 2.60 -9.74 1.26
C GLU A 72 2.69 -8.28 0.78
N PRO A 73 3.49 -8.01 -0.27
CA PRO A 73 3.63 -6.67 -0.83
C PRO A 73 2.37 -6.24 -1.60
N LEU A 74 1.90 -5.01 -1.36
CA LEU A 74 0.70 -4.44 -1.97
C LEU A 74 0.76 -4.37 -3.50
N GLU A 75 1.96 -4.22 -4.07
CA GLU A 75 2.17 -4.23 -5.53
C GLU A 75 1.64 -5.50 -6.20
N LYS A 76 1.66 -6.64 -5.51
CA LYS A 76 1.07 -7.88 -6.03
C LYS A 76 -0.45 -7.78 -6.09
N LEU A 77 -1.07 -7.26 -5.03
CA LEU A 77 -2.52 -7.06 -4.98
C LEU A 77 -2.97 -6.05 -6.04
N GLU A 78 -2.25 -4.94 -6.19
CA GLU A 78 -2.53 -3.92 -7.20
C GLU A 78 -2.48 -4.49 -8.62
N LYS A 79 -1.46 -5.33 -8.92
CA LYS A 79 -1.36 -6.04 -10.20
C LYS A 79 -2.49 -7.02 -10.43
N GLU A 80 -2.88 -7.78 -9.40
CA GLU A 80 -4.00 -8.71 -9.52
C GLU A 80 -5.32 -7.98 -9.79
N LEU A 81 -5.57 -6.86 -9.13
CA LEU A 81 -6.81 -6.08 -9.31
C LEU A 81 -6.85 -5.32 -10.64
N THR A 82 -5.69 -5.02 -11.23
CA THR A 82 -5.61 -4.40 -12.55
C THR A 82 -6.23 -5.31 -13.62
N GLY A 83 -7.06 -4.75 -14.49
CA GLY A 83 -7.86 -5.49 -15.47
C GLY A 83 -9.17 -6.07 -14.91
N THR A 84 -9.47 -5.89 -13.63
CA THR A 84 -10.73 -6.35 -13.04
C THR A 84 -11.84 -5.33 -13.27
N ALA A 85 -13.04 -5.80 -13.61
CA ALA A 85 -14.22 -4.94 -13.74
C ALA A 85 -14.70 -4.45 -12.37
N LEU A 86 -15.06 -3.18 -12.27
CA LEU A 86 -15.68 -2.52 -11.12
C LEU A 86 -17.16 -2.91 -10.98
N SER A 87 -17.39 -4.21 -10.81
CA SER A 87 -18.71 -4.76 -10.50
C SER A 87 -18.60 -5.65 -9.26
N PRO A 88 -19.66 -5.72 -8.42
CA PRO A 88 -19.67 -6.59 -7.24
C PRO A 88 -19.30 -8.04 -7.60
N ALA A 89 -19.91 -8.58 -8.66
CA ALA A 89 -19.68 -9.95 -9.09
C ALA A 89 -18.23 -10.21 -9.51
N ALA A 90 -17.65 -9.33 -10.34
CA ALA A 90 -16.28 -9.52 -10.81
C ALA A 90 -15.25 -9.40 -9.68
N LEU A 91 -15.40 -8.39 -8.82
CA LEU A 91 -14.52 -8.21 -7.67
C LEU A 91 -14.65 -9.39 -6.70
N GLN A 92 -15.87 -9.85 -6.37
CA GLN A 92 -16.05 -11.03 -5.52
C GLN A 92 -15.40 -12.28 -6.09
N GLN A 93 -15.50 -12.52 -7.41
CA GLN A 93 -14.81 -13.66 -8.03
C GLN A 93 -13.30 -13.51 -7.95
N LYS A 94 -12.78 -12.30 -8.14
CA LYS A 94 -11.34 -12.03 -8.02
C LYS A 94 -10.86 -12.23 -6.58
N LEU A 95 -11.60 -11.74 -5.60
CA LEU A 95 -11.29 -11.90 -4.18
C LEU A 95 -11.28 -13.36 -3.72
N LYS A 96 -12.03 -14.27 -4.36
CA LYS A 96 -11.90 -15.72 -4.07
C LYS A 96 -10.52 -16.30 -4.40
N THR A 97 -9.81 -15.69 -5.34
CA THR A 97 -8.45 -16.12 -5.73
C THR A 97 -7.36 -15.45 -4.91
N ILE A 98 -7.72 -14.45 -4.10
CA ILE A 98 -6.80 -13.60 -3.36
C ILE A 98 -7.10 -13.73 -1.87
N ARG A 99 -6.11 -14.09 -1.07
CA ARG A 99 -6.27 -14.05 0.38
C ARG A 99 -6.03 -12.63 0.89
N LEU A 100 -7.10 -11.85 1.05
CA LEU A 100 -7.00 -10.46 1.56
C LEU A 100 -6.26 -10.35 2.89
N PHE A 101 -6.35 -11.36 3.75
CA PHE A 101 -5.66 -11.41 5.03
C PHE A 101 -4.12 -11.30 4.91
N ASP A 102 -3.55 -11.77 3.80
CA ASP A 102 -2.10 -11.70 3.56
C ASP A 102 -1.64 -10.24 3.29
N TYR A 103 -2.55 -9.35 2.89
CA TYR A 103 -2.28 -7.94 2.62
C TYR A 103 -2.79 -7.02 3.74
N PHE A 104 -3.91 -7.37 4.36
CA PHE A 104 -4.55 -6.60 5.41
C PHE A 104 -4.99 -7.53 6.55
N ARG A 105 -4.29 -7.47 7.68
CA ARG A 105 -4.61 -8.28 8.86
C ARG A 105 -5.82 -7.72 9.61
N GLY A 106 -7.01 -8.05 9.12
CA GLY A 106 -8.31 -7.79 9.77
C GLY A 106 -9.29 -6.93 8.96
N ILE A 107 -9.03 -6.70 7.66
CA ILE A 107 -10.07 -6.18 6.77
C ILE A 107 -11.00 -7.31 6.37
N THR A 108 -12.30 -7.04 6.32
CA THR A 108 -13.27 -7.98 5.74
C THR A 108 -13.39 -7.80 4.23
N GLU A 109 -13.82 -8.85 3.52
CA GLU A 109 -14.11 -8.75 2.08
C GLU A 109 -15.20 -7.70 1.80
N GLU A 110 -16.18 -7.58 2.69
CA GLU A 110 -17.27 -6.60 2.59
C GLU A 110 -16.78 -5.16 2.73
N GLU A 111 -15.88 -4.89 3.69
CA GLU A 111 -15.24 -3.57 3.83
C GLU A 111 -14.39 -3.23 2.61
N PHE A 112 -13.60 -4.18 2.09
CA PHE A 112 -12.78 -3.96 0.92
C PHE A 112 -13.63 -3.69 -0.33
N LEU A 113 -14.68 -4.49 -0.56
CA LEU A 113 -15.63 -4.26 -1.66
C LEU A 113 -16.33 -2.92 -1.53
N SER A 114 -16.71 -2.54 -0.30
CA SER A 114 -17.35 -1.26 -0.04
C SER A 114 -16.41 -0.10 -0.37
N LEU A 115 -15.15 -0.18 0.06
CA LEU A 115 -14.12 0.80 -0.25
C LEU A 115 -13.87 0.94 -1.76
N VAL A 116 -13.92 -0.15 -2.53
CA VAL A 116 -13.71 -0.08 -3.97
C VAL A 116 -14.94 0.46 -4.70
N LEU A 117 -16.15 0.02 -4.34
CA LEU A 117 -17.38 0.29 -5.10
C LEU A 117 -18.10 1.59 -4.71
N PHE A 118 -18.18 1.89 -3.41
CA PHE A 118 -18.95 3.03 -2.86
C PHE A 118 -18.04 4.14 -2.36
#